data_AF-A0A522VWX0-F1
#
_entry.id   AF-A0A522VWX0-F1
#
_cell.length_a   1.000
_cell.length_b   1.000
_cell.length_c   1.000
_cell.angle_alpha   90.00
_cell.angle_beta   90.00
_cell.angle_gamma   90.00
#
_symmetry.space_group_name_H-M   'P 1'
#
loop_
_entity.id
_entity.type
_entity.pdbx_description
1 polymer ?
#
loop_
_entity_poly.entity_id
_entity_poly.type
_entity_poly.pdbx_seq_one_letter_code
_entity_poly.pdbx_strand_id
1 'polypeptide(L)'
;MLELFTIGYEGSSIEDFMATLLLANIRTLIDVRDLPISRRPGFAKKALAGALEKVGISYVHLKGLGDPKEGREAAKANDLEEFIRIFI
;
A
#
# COMPACT_ATOMS: atom_id res chain seq x y z
N MET A 1 3.54 19.68 13.26
CA MET A 1 2.35 19.02 12.68
C MET A 1 2.81 17.68 12.14
N LEU A 2 1.99 16.63 12.17
CA LEU A 2 2.37 15.36 11.55
C LEU A 2 2.09 15.47 10.04
N GLU A 3 3.10 15.25 9.20
CA GLU A 3 2.94 15.26 7.74
C GLU A 3 2.66 13.84 7.25
N LEU A 4 1.64 13.70 6.40
CA LEU A 4 1.26 12.44 5.78
C LEU A 4 1.52 12.53 4.27
N PHE A 5 2.27 11.56 3.76
CA PHE A 5 2.53 11.40 2.33
C PHE A 5 1.75 10.20 1.80
N THR A 6 1.33 10.29 0.54
CA THR A 6 0.78 9.16 -0.20
C THR A 6 1.72 8.82 -1.35
N ILE A 7 1.79 7.54 -1.71
CA ILE A 7 2.60 7.08 -2.83
C ILE A 7 1.96 5.85 -3.47
N GLY A 8 1.97 5.81 -4.80
CA GLY A 8 1.67 4.63 -5.61
C GLY A 8 2.93 4.13 -6.31
N TYR A 9 2.92 2.87 -6.74
CA TYR A 9 4.05 2.25 -7.44
C TYR A 9 3.72 1.83 -8.87
N GLU A 10 2.64 2.33 -9.46
CA GLU A 10 2.36 2.12 -10.88
C GLU A 10 3.48 2.76 -11.73
N GLY A 11 3.87 2.15 -12.85
CA GLY A 11 5.07 2.55 -13.60
C GLY A 11 6.47 2.42 -12.92
N SER A 12 6.63 2.45 -11.59
CA SER A 12 7.94 2.53 -10.88
C SER A 12 8.75 1.24 -10.60
N SER A 13 10.07 1.21 -10.86
CA SER A 13 10.93 0.14 -10.32
C SER A 13 10.98 0.16 -8.78
N ILE A 14 11.48 -0.92 -8.14
CA ILE A 14 11.63 -0.91 -6.67
C ILE A 14 12.74 0.07 -6.26
N GLU A 15 13.75 0.23 -7.11
CA GLU A 15 14.86 1.16 -6.95
C GLU A 15 14.39 2.62 -6.95
N ASP A 16 13.59 3.01 -7.95
CA ASP A 16 13.03 4.37 -8.04
C ASP A 16 12.07 4.65 -6.87
N PHE A 17 11.32 3.64 -6.44
CA PHE A 17 10.44 3.74 -5.30
C PHE A 17 11.23 3.97 -4.01
N MET A 18 12.31 3.22 -3.75
CA MET A 18 13.20 3.46 -2.61
C MET A 18 13.84 4.84 -2.66
N ALA A 19 14.34 5.26 -3.82
CA ALA A 19 14.95 6.58 -4.00
C ALA A 19 13.96 7.71 -3.67
N THR A 20 12.71 7.57 -4.11
CA THR A 20 11.63 8.54 -3.82
C THR A 20 11.37 8.65 -2.32
N LEU A 21 11.28 7.50 -1.61
CA LEU A 21 11.06 7.50 -0.16
C LEU A 21 12.22 8.15 0.61
N LEU A 22 13.46 7.90 0.19
CA LEU A 22 14.65 8.50 0.80
C LEU A 22 14.73 10.02 0.54
N LEU A 23 14.47 10.46 -0.69
CA LEU A 23 14.44 11.88 -1.05
C LEU A 23 13.35 12.64 -0.26
N ALA A 24 12.22 12.00 0.01
CA ALA A 24 11.14 12.53 0.82
C ALA A 24 11.36 12.36 2.35
N ASN A 25 12.52 11.83 2.78
CA ASN A 25 12.84 11.58 4.20
C ASN A 25 11.79 10.71 4.94
N ILE A 26 11.19 9.75 4.24
CA ILE A 26 10.21 8.83 4.83
C ILE A 26 10.91 7.85 5.76
N ARG A 27 10.40 7.72 6.99
CA ARG A 27 10.90 6.78 8.00
C ARG A 27 10.02 5.56 8.19
N THR A 28 8.78 5.62 7.74
CA THR A 28 7.81 4.52 7.87
C THR A 28 6.89 4.50 6.67
N LEU A 29 6.79 3.34 6.03
CA LEU A 29 5.79 3.06 5.01
C LEU A 29 4.64 2.26 5.64
N ILE A 30 3.43 2.79 5.51
CA ILE A 30 2.20 2.11 5.90
C ILE A 30 1.59 1.50 4.64
N ASP A 31 1.56 0.17 4.58
CA ASP A 31 0.88 -0.58 3.55
C ASP A 31 -0.57 -0.81 3.99
N VAL A 32 -1.50 -0.22 3.25
CA VAL A 32 -2.94 -0.33 3.51
C VAL A 32 -3.62 -1.37 2.62
N ARG A 33 -2.89 -2.18 1.86
CA ARG A 33 -3.50 -3.22 1.00
C ARG A 33 -4.14 -4.31 1.86
N ASP A 34 -5.37 -4.71 1.57
CA ASP A 34 -6.01 -5.87 2.22
C ASP A 34 -5.15 -7.14 2.03
N LEU A 35 -4.73 -7.37 0.78
CA LEU A 35 -3.74 -8.37 0.42
C LEU A 35 -2.52 -7.66 -0.19
N PRO A 36 -1.36 -7.62 0.49
CA PRO A 36 -0.12 -7.00 -0.02
C PRO A 36 0.60 -7.91 -1.03
N ILE A 37 -0.15 -8.36 -2.04
CA ILE A 37 0.30 -9.11 -3.19
C ILE A 37 0.54 -8.14 -4.34
N SER A 38 1.54 -8.42 -5.17
CA SER A 38 1.82 -7.63 -6.37
C SER A 38 2.44 -8.51 -7.44
N ARG A 39 2.01 -8.29 -8.69
CA ARG A 39 2.69 -8.85 -9.87
C ARG A 39 3.95 -8.06 -10.23
N ARG A 40 4.10 -6.87 -9.64
CA ARG A 40 5.25 -6.02 -9.87
C ARG A 40 6.44 -6.52 -9.04
N PRO A 41 7.60 -6.79 -9.66
CA PRO A 41 8.79 -7.25 -8.95
C PRO A 41 9.15 -6.34 -7.78
N GLY A 42 9.44 -6.91 -6.61
CA GLY A 42 9.81 -6.16 -5.40
C GLY A 42 8.64 -5.65 -4.54
N PHE A 43 7.40 -5.64 -5.04
CA PHE A 43 6.26 -5.02 -4.31
C PHE A 43 5.35 -6.00 -3.56
N ALA A 44 5.67 -7.28 -3.55
CA ALA A 44 5.04 -8.25 -2.65
C ALA A 44 5.56 -8.04 -1.21
N LYS A 45 4.70 -8.24 -0.19
CA LYS A 45 4.98 -7.95 1.23
C LYS A 45 6.42 -8.21 1.70
N LYS A 46 6.90 -9.46 1.56
CA LYS A 46 8.23 -9.86 2.04
C LYS A 46 9.36 -9.14 1.30
N ALA A 47 9.24 -9.00 -0.02
CA ALA A 47 10.25 -8.34 -0.84
C ALA A 47 10.30 -6.84 -0.53
N LEU A 48 9.13 -6.19 -0.42
CA LEU A 48 9.03 -4.76 -0.10
C LEU A 48 9.56 -4.47 1.30
N ALA A 49 9.14 -5.25 2.30
CA ALA A 49 9.62 -5.10 3.67
C ALA A 49 11.15 -5.26 3.76
N GLY A 50 11.72 -6.27 3.09
CA GLY A 50 13.17 -6.46 3.07
C GLY A 50 13.93 -5.37 2.31
N ALA A 51 13.35 -4.78 1.26
CA ALA A 51 13.95 -3.64 0.57
C ALA A 51 13.97 -2.39 1.45
N LEU A 52 12.86 -2.09 2.14
CA LEU A 52 12.71 -0.97 3.06
C LEU A 52 13.67 -1.09 4.26
N GLU A 53 13.78 -2.28 4.84
CA GLU A 53 14.67 -2.56 5.97
C GLU A 53 16.14 -2.25 5.64
N LYS A 54 16.60 -2.62 4.43
CA LYS A 54 17.97 -2.35 3.97
C LYS A 54 18.32 -0.86 3.91
N VAL A 55 17.33 0.00 3.77
CA VAL A 55 17.50 1.46 3.72
C VAL A 55 16.99 2.14 5.00
N GLY A 56 16.71 1.38 6.05
CA GLY A 56 16.31 1.90 7.37
C GLY A 56 14.87 2.42 7.45
N ILE A 57 13.99 2.02 6.52
CA ILE A 57 12.58 2.42 6.53
C ILE A 57 11.74 1.32 7.17
N SER A 58 10.94 1.68 8.17
CA SER A 58 10.02 0.73 8.82
C SER A 58 8.84 0.39 7.90
N TYR A 59 8.43 -0.87 7.88
CA TYR A 59 7.25 -1.33 7.14
C TYR A 59 6.14 -1.75 8.10
N VAL A 60 4.96 -1.14 7.99
CA VAL A 60 3.78 -1.48 8.77
C VAL A 60 2.65 -1.87 7.84
N HIS A 61 2.07 -3.04 8.02
CA HIS A 61 0.90 -3.49 7.24
C HIS A 61 -0.36 -3.32 8.07
N LEU A 62 -1.21 -2.35 7.69
CA LEU A 62 -2.49 -2.10 8.32
C LEU A 62 -3.62 -2.68 7.47
N LYS A 63 -3.79 -4.00 7.56
CA LYS A 63 -4.80 -4.74 6.78
C LYS A 63 -6.21 -4.16 6.93
N GLY A 64 -6.59 -3.72 8.13
CA GLY A 64 -7.92 -3.18 8.41
C GLY A 64 -8.27 -1.88 7.68
N LEU A 65 -7.28 -1.25 7.03
CA LEU A 65 -7.48 -0.06 6.20
C LEU A 65 -7.55 -0.38 4.69
N GLY A 66 -7.50 -1.66 4.32
CA GLY A 66 -7.60 -2.09 2.94
C GLY A 66 -9.02 -2.31 2.47
N ASP A 67 -9.20 -2.32 1.16
CA ASP A 67 -10.45 -2.68 0.49
C ASP A 67 -10.69 -4.19 0.63
N PRO A 68 -11.65 -4.65 1.46
CA PRO A 68 -11.91 -6.07 1.67
C PRO A 68 -12.52 -6.74 0.43
N LYS A 69 -12.59 -8.06 0.41
CA LYS A 69 -13.10 -8.78 -0.77
C LYS A 69 -14.52 -8.36 -1.11
N GLU A 70 -15.36 -8.24 -0.09
CA GLU A 70 -16.77 -7.89 -0.20
C GLU A 70 -16.93 -6.50 -0.83
N GLY A 71 -16.09 -5.53 -0.43
CA GLY A 71 -16.07 -4.18 -1.00
C GLY A 71 -15.70 -4.18 -2.49
N ARG A 72 -14.66 -4.94 -2.85
CA ARG A 72 -14.27 -5.15 -4.25
C ARG A 72 -15.37 -5.78 -5.09
N GLU A 73 -16.08 -6.77 -4.57
CA GLU A 73 -17.15 -7.44 -5.30
C GLU A 73 -18.38 -6.53 -5.46
N ALA A 74 -18.76 -5.77 -4.43
CA ALA A 74 -19.83 -4.77 -4.52
C ALA A 74 -19.53 -3.70 -5.58
N ALA A 75 -18.30 -3.17 -5.59
CA ALA A 75 -17.86 -2.20 -6.60
C ALA A 75 -17.94 -2.76 -8.04
N LYS A 76 -17.50 -4.01 -8.25
CA LYS A 76 -17.57 -4.67 -9.57
C LYS A 76 -19.01 -4.93 -10.02
N ALA A 77 -19.89 -5.27 -9.07
CA ALA A 77 -21.30 -5.50 -9.32
C ALA A 77 -22.11 -4.20 -9.51
N ASN A 78 -21.48 -3.04 -9.31
CA ASN A 78 -22.14 -1.73 -9.23
C ASN A 78 -23.24 -1.68 -8.16
N ASP A 79 -23.04 -2.43 -7.07
CA ASP A 79 -23.91 -2.46 -5.88
C ASP A 79 -23.45 -1.38 -4.90
N LEU A 80 -23.98 -0.17 -5.09
CA LEU A 80 -23.59 0.99 -4.29
C LEU A 80 -24.08 0.90 -2.84
N GLU A 81 -25.21 0.22 -2.59
CA GLU A 81 -25.78 0.09 -1.25
C GLU A 81 -24.86 -0.77 -0.37
N GLU A 82 -24.47 -1.94 -0.88
CA GLU A 82 -23.54 -2.83 -0.19
C GLU A 82 -22.14 -2.21 -0.06
N PHE A 83 -21.68 -1.51 -1.11
CA PHE A 83 -20.40 -0.79 -1.06
C PHE A 83 -20.38 0.24 0.07
N ILE A 84 -21.41 1.08 0.18
CA ILE A 84 -21.52 2.09 1.25
C ILE A 84 -21.53 1.41 2.62
N ARG A 85 -22.34 0.35 2.82
CA ARG A 85 -22.44 -0.39 4.09
C ARG A 85 -21.09 -0.95 4.57
N ILE A 86 -20.18 -1.25 3.64
CA ILE A 86 -18.85 -1.82 3.95
C ILE A 86 -17.86 -0.73 4.38
N PHE A 87 -17.97 0.49 3.84
CA PHE A 87 -16.96 1.54 4.01
C PHE A 87 -17.41 2.73 4.88
N ILE A 88 -18.71 2.90 5.13
CA ILE A 88 -19.34 4.02 5.86
C ILE A 88 -20.25 3.48 6.96
#